data_AF-A0AAV5S5Z4-F1
#
_entry.id   AF-A0AAV5S5Z4-F1
#
_cell.length_a   1.000
_cell.length_b   1.000
_cell.length_c   1.000
_cell.angle_alpha   90.00
_cell.angle_beta   90.00
_cell.angle_gamma   90.00
#
_symmetry.space_group_name_H-M   'P 1'
#
loop_
_entity.id
_entity.type
_entity.pdbx_description
1 polymer ?
#
loop_
_entity_poly.entity_id
_entity_poly.type
_entity_poly.pdbx_seq_one_letter_code
_entity_poly.pdbx_strand_id
1 'polypeptide(L)'
;MSRVLFILAVVATVATVISAQCAATDNVNCASWVKNGFCNNPGYTEAYRQQYCPNSCTNSGCGAAGATTTTAATPAKENANCPKWNEDPTNAFCASQSAANIKTFCFTTCAKEITPVDGCAFYVDTAGKVVRTGANKTAANDDTVVPTLATATNKILYAYAKTGCTVAFYAAATSPATPPGLAPDLVGAGTITKVTVAAQQTAAGITCKCTA
;
A
#
# COMPACT_ATOMS: atom_id res chain seq x y z
N MET A 1 -35.61 -8.28 -46.41
CA MET A 1 -34.19 -8.63 -46.60
C MET A 1 -33.21 -7.64 -45.95
N SER A 2 -33.60 -6.39 -45.63
CA SER A 2 -32.69 -5.39 -45.01
C SER A 2 -32.34 -5.59 -43.52
N ARG A 3 -33.10 -6.40 -42.75
CA ARG A 3 -32.86 -6.57 -41.30
C ARG A 3 -31.76 -7.58 -40.94
N VAL A 4 -31.44 -8.50 -41.85
CA VAL A 4 -30.43 -9.55 -41.63
C VAL A 4 -29.01 -9.02 -41.84
N LEU A 5 -28.86 -8.01 -42.72
CA LEU A 5 -27.58 -7.35 -43.01
C LEU A 5 -27.09 -6.45 -41.86
N PHE A 6 -27.99 -5.84 -41.08
CA PHE A 6 -27.59 -5.04 -39.92
C PHE A 6 -27.10 -5.89 -38.74
N ILE A 7 -27.63 -7.12 -38.57
CA ILE A 7 -27.21 -8.02 -37.48
C ILE A 7 -25.81 -8.58 -37.75
N LEU A 8 -25.46 -8.86 -39.01
CA LEU A 8 -24.12 -9.32 -39.39
C LEU A 8 -23.04 -8.23 -39.27
N ALA A 9 -23.39 -6.96 -39.48
CA ALA A 9 -22.43 -5.85 -39.35
C ALA A 9 -22.06 -5.54 -37.89
N VAL A 10 -22.98 -5.76 -36.93
CA VAL A 10 -22.71 -5.51 -35.50
C VAL A 10 -21.85 -6.62 -34.87
N VAL A 11 -21.96 -7.87 -35.35
CA VAL A 11 -21.17 -9.00 -34.83
C VAL A 11 -19.69 -8.91 -35.23
N ALA A 12 -19.37 -8.33 -36.40
CA ALA A 12 -17.99 -8.20 -36.88
C ALA A 12 -17.16 -7.14 -36.11
N THR A 13 -17.80 -6.16 -35.46
CA THR A 13 -17.11 -5.11 -34.69
C THR A 13 -16.85 -5.46 -33.22
N VAL A 14 -17.39 -6.56 -32.70
CA VAL A 14 -17.17 -7.01 -31.31
C VAL A 14 -15.94 -7.92 -31.17
N ALA A 15 -15.38 -8.41 -32.29
CA ALA A 15 -14.21 -9.29 -32.27
C ALA A 15 -12.88 -8.56 -31.96
N THR A 16 -12.82 -7.23 -32.04
CA THR A 16 -11.58 -6.46 -31.81
C THR A 16 -11.41 -5.96 -30.38
N VAL A 17 -12.34 -6.27 -29.46
CA VAL A 17 -12.27 -5.78 -28.06
C VAL A 17 -11.64 -6.80 -27.10
N ILE A 18 -11.32 -8.00 -27.58
CA ILE A 18 -10.79 -9.09 -26.73
C ILE A 18 -9.27 -8.96 -26.53
N SER A 19 -8.55 -8.42 -27.52
CA SER A 19 -7.10 -8.18 -27.46
C SER A 19 -6.70 -6.90 -26.71
N ALA A 20 -7.67 -6.06 -26.32
CA ALA A 20 -7.41 -4.80 -25.62
C ALA A 20 -7.23 -4.95 -24.08
N GLN A 21 -7.32 -6.16 -23.53
CA GLN A 21 -7.23 -6.40 -22.07
C GLN A 21 -5.85 -6.87 -21.61
N CYS A 22 -4.95 -7.15 -22.55
CA CYS A 22 -3.62 -7.62 -22.26
C CYS A 22 -2.71 -6.44 -21.92
N ALA A 23 -2.06 -6.50 -20.76
CA ALA A 23 -0.93 -5.62 -20.52
C ALA A 23 0.17 -5.90 -21.56
N ALA A 24 0.94 -4.88 -21.93
CA ALA A 24 2.00 -5.04 -22.93
C ALA A 24 3.18 -5.89 -22.40
N THR A 25 3.35 -5.93 -21.08
CA THR A 25 4.50 -6.58 -20.41
C THR A 25 4.07 -7.30 -19.16
N ASP A 26 4.85 -8.31 -18.76
CA ASP A 26 4.70 -8.97 -17.47
C ASP A 26 5.08 -8.05 -16.31
N ASN A 27 4.40 -8.24 -15.18
CA ASN A 27 4.82 -7.69 -13.90
C ASN A 27 6.19 -8.27 -13.51
N VAL A 28 7.02 -7.46 -12.86
CA VAL A 28 8.35 -7.87 -12.38
C VAL A 28 8.32 -9.13 -11.51
N ASN A 29 7.20 -9.41 -10.84
CA ASN A 29 7.03 -10.58 -10.00
C ASN A 29 6.48 -11.82 -10.72
N CYS A 30 6.13 -11.74 -12.01
CA CYS A 30 5.53 -12.86 -12.72
C CYS A 30 6.40 -14.12 -12.68
N ALA A 31 7.72 -13.98 -12.80
CA ALA A 31 8.62 -15.13 -12.68
C ALA A 31 8.48 -15.88 -11.34
N SER A 32 8.22 -15.16 -10.24
CA SER A 32 7.96 -15.77 -8.92
C SER A 32 6.53 -16.29 -8.82
N TRP A 33 5.54 -15.52 -9.24
CA TRP A 33 4.13 -15.88 -9.17
C TRP A 33 3.79 -17.11 -10.02
N VAL A 34 4.34 -17.20 -11.24
CA VAL A 34 4.19 -18.37 -12.12
C VAL A 34 4.76 -19.62 -11.46
N LYS A 35 5.95 -19.54 -10.86
CA LYS A 35 6.54 -20.66 -10.09
C LYS A 35 5.66 -21.09 -8.92
N ASN A 36 4.94 -20.15 -8.30
CA ASN A 36 4.01 -20.39 -7.21
C ASN A 36 2.57 -20.71 -7.67
N GLY A 37 2.37 -21.03 -8.95
CA GLY A 37 1.08 -21.50 -9.46
C GLY A 37 0.07 -20.41 -9.83
N PHE A 38 0.48 -19.15 -9.93
CA PHE A 38 -0.41 -18.02 -10.26
C PHE A 38 -1.24 -18.24 -11.53
N CYS A 39 -0.62 -18.74 -12.60
CA CYS A 39 -1.35 -18.95 -13.86
C CYS A 39 -2.41 -20.04 -13.75
N ASN A 40 -2.23 -21.03 -12.87
CA ASN A 40 -3.12 -22.19 -12.73
C ASN A 40 -4.06 -22.08 -11.53
N ASN A 41 -3.95 -21.03 -10.72
CA ASN A 41 -4.78 -20.86 -9.54
C ASN A 41 -6.15 -20.27 -9.95
N PRO A 42 -7.26 -21.00 -9.71
CA PRO A 42 -8.61 -20.56 -10.09
C PRO A 42 -9.09 -19.33 -9.31
N GLY A 43 -8.44 -18.98 -8.19
CA GLY A 43 -8.71 -17.76 -7.43
C GLY A 43 -8.27 -16.49 -8.14
N TYR A 44 -7.37 -16.57 -9.14
CA TYR A 44 -7.05 -15.45 -10.01
C TYR A 44 -7.94 -15.50 -11.26
N THR A 45 -8.60 -14.40 -11.58
CA THR A 45 -9.42 -14.30 -12.78
C THR A 45 -8.53 -14.21 -14.02
N GLU A 46 -9.11 -14.49 -15.19
CA GLU A 46 -8.41 -14.35 -16.46
C GLU A 46 -7.94 -12.91 -16.69
N ALA A 47 -8.80 -11.92 -16.41
CA ALA A 47 -8.44 -10.51 -16.46
C ALA A 47 -7.24 -10.18 -15.55
N TYR A 48 -7.12 -10.83 -14.38
CA TYR A 48 -5.97 -10.65 -13.49
C TYR A 48 -4.70 -11.23 -14.10
N ARG A 49 -4.78 -12.40 -14.75
CA ARG A 49 -3.63 -12.96 -15.47
C ARG A 49 -3.22 -12.10 -16.67
N GLN A 50 -4.19 -11.59 -17.44
CA GLN A 50 -3.95 -10.70 -18.57
C GLN A 50 -3.34 -9.35 -18.16
N GLN A 51 -3.75 -8.83 -17.01
CA GLN A 51 -3.23 -7.56 -16.49
C GLN A 51 -1.83 -7.69 -15.90
N TYR A 52 -1.55 -8.78 -15.19
CA TYR A 52 -0.29 -8.91 -14.44
C TYR A 52 0.75 -9.75 -15.15
N CYS A 53 0.40 -10.89 -15.74
CA CYS A 53 1.33 -11.81 -16.38
C CYS A 53 0.87 -12.22 -17.78
N PRO A 54 0.59 -11.25 -18.67
CA PRO A 54 0.07 -11.51 -20.02
C PRO A 54 0.95 -12.46 -20.82
N ASN A 55 2.27 -12.33 -20.72
CA ASN A 55 3.23 -13.09 -21.52
C ASN A 55 3.69 -14.36 -20.78
N SER A 56 3.79 -14.31 -19.46
CA SER A 56 4.22 -15.45 -18.63
C SER A 56 3.15 -16.51 -18.42
N CYS A 57 1.86 -16.12 -18.42
CA CYS A 57 0.76 -17.08 -18.33
C CYS A 57 0.27 -17.47 -19.71
N THR A 58 0.60 -18.68 -20.16
CA THR A 58 0.16 -19.20 -21.48
C THR A 58 -1.35 -19.30 -21.62
N ASN A 59 -2.09 -19.38 -20.51
CA ASN A 59 -3.55 -19.37 -20.44
C ASN A 59 -4.16 -17.97 -20.22
N SER A 60 -3.37 -16.90 -20.35
CA SER A 60 -3.89 -15.53 -20.32
C SER A 60 -4.70 -15.20 -21.58
N GLY A 61 -4.47 -15.92 -22.69
CA GLY A 61 -5.05 -15.58 -23.99
C GLY A 61 -4.36 -14.39 -24.69
N CYS A 62 -3.27 -13.84 -24.12
CA CYS A 62 -2.60 -12.65 -24.66
C CYS A 62 -1.56 -12.92 -25.75
N GLY A 63 -1.16 -14.18 -25.96
CA GLY A 63 -0.21 -14.57 -27.00
C GLY A 63 1.23 -14.11 -26.74
N ALA A 64 2.20 -15.01 -26.89
CA ALA A 64 3.62 -14.72 -26.72
C ALA A 64 4.18 -13.94 -27.94
N ALA A 65 3.81 -12.66 -28.09
CA ALA A 65 4.43 -11.79 -29.07
C ALA A 65 5.59 -11.01 -28.42
N GLY A 66 6.80 -11.56 -28.54
CA GLY A 66 8.07 -10.84 -28.43
C GLY A 66 8.29 -10.08 -27.13
N ALA A 67 8.97 -10.73 -26.18
CA ALA A 67 9.55 -10.12 -25.00
C ALA A 67 10.44 -8.92 -25.39
N THR A 68 9.82 -7.74 -25.44
CA THR A 68 10.54 -6.47 -25.51
C THR A 68 10.61 -5.99 -24.07
N THR A 69 11.82 -6.01 -23.51
CA THR A 69 12.13 -5.41 -22.21
C THR A 69 11.91 -3.92 -22.29
N THR A 70 10.70 -3.47 -22.05
CA THR A 70 10.39 -2.07 -21.80
C THR A 70 9.91 -1.92 -20.36
N THR A 71 10.53 -0.96 -19.68
CA THR A 71 10.25 -0.46 -18.33
C THR A 71 8.76 -0.59 -17.99
N ALA A 72 8.44 -1.31 -16.91
CA ALA A 72 7.07 -1.53 -16.46
C ALA A 72 6.31 -0.20 -16.40
N ALA A 73 5.32 -0.04 -17.28
CA ALA A 73 4.45 1.12 -17.26
C ALA A 73 3.75 1.16 -15.89
N THR A 74 3.86 2.29 -15.19
CA THR A 74 3.09 2.51 -13.95
C THR A 74 1.61 2.37 -14.31
N PRO A 75 0.82 1.54 -13.60
CA PRO A 75 -0.60 1.39 -13.90
C PRO A 75 -1.28 2.76 -13.88
N ALA A 76 -2.05 3.07 -14.92
CA ALA A 76 -2.73 4.37 -15.03
C ALA A 76 -3.81 4.57 -13.94
N LYS A 77 -4.22 3.49 -13.26
CA LYS A 77 -5.26 3.48 -12.24
C LYS A 77 -4.92 2.49 -11.13
N GLU A 78 -5.08 2.91 -9.88
CA GLU A 78 -4.91 2.03 -8.73
C GLU A 78 -6.08 1.04 -8.57
N ASN A 79 -5.86 -0.01 -7.78
CA ASN A 79 -6.88 -1.02 -7.51
C ASN A 79 -8.05 -0.39 -6.73
N ALA A 80 -9.28 -0.67 -7.15
CA ALA A 80 -10.47 -0.13 -6.49
C ALA A 80 -10.59 -0.54 -5.01
N ASN A 81 -9.92 -1.62 -4.59
CA ASN A 81 -9.91 -2.08 -3.21
C ASN A 81 -8.88 -1.36 -2.32
N CYS A 82 -8.01 -0.50 -2.86
CA CYS A 82 -6.95 0.16 -2.09
C CYS A 82 -7.45 0.89 -0.84
N PRO A 83 -8.56 1.66 -0.87
CA PRO A 83 -9.11 2.26 0.34
C PRO A 83 -9.47 1.20 1.40
N LYS A 84 -10.17 0.14 0.99
CA LYS A 84 -10.60 -0.94 1.89
C LYS A 84 -9.41 -1.71 2.48
N TRP A 85 -8.42 -2.05 1.64
CA TRP A 85 -7.23 -2.77 2.10
C TRP A 85 -6.36 -1.93 3.03
N ASN A 86 -6.32 -0.60 2.81
CA ASN A 86 -5.54 0.27 3.68
C ASN A 86 -6.25 0.55 5.03
N GLU A 87 -7.58 0.51 5.06
CA GLU A 87 -8.39 0.66 6.28
C GLU A 87 -8.46 -0.63 7.13
N ASP A 88 -7.94 -1.78 6.67
CA ASP A 88 -8.03 -3.06 7.39
C ASP A 88 -7.13 -3.10 8.64
N PRO A 89 -7.68 -3.25 9.85
CA PRO A 89 -6.91 -3.26 11.11
C PRO A 89 -6.02 -4.49 11.27
N THR A 90 -6.28 -5.56 10.52
CA THR A 90 -5.43 -6.76 10.52
C THR A 90 -4.16 -6.51 9.72
N ASN A 91 -4.28 -5.75 8.63
CA ASN A 91 -3.22 -5.62 7.65
C ASN A 91 -3.33 -4.37 6.76
N ALA A 92 -3.14 -3.19 7.35
CA ALA A 92 -3.16 -1.92 6.62
C ALA A 92 -2.15 -1.95 5.45
N PHE A 93 -2.67 -2.02 4.22
CA PHE A 93 -1.90 -2.35 3.02
C PHE A 93 -0.66 -1.47 2.82
N CYS A 94 -0.79 -0.15 2.99
CA CYS A 94 0.34 0.75 2.80
C CYS A 94 1.44 0.54 3.87
N ALA A 95 1.08 0.07 5.07
CA ALA A 95 1.99 -0.16 6.17
C ALA A 95 2.67 -1.54 6.15
N SER A 96 2.11 -2.52 5.44
CA SER A 96 2.52 -3.92 5.55
C SER A 96 3.08 -4.54 4.27
N GLN A 97 2.87 -3.90 3.13
CA GLN A 97 3.28 -4.42 1.84
C GLN A 97 4.67 -3.93 1.42
N SER A 98 5.28 -4.66 0.49
CA SER A 98 6.55 -4.24 -0.11
C SER A 98 6.39 -2.94 -0.91
N ALA A 99 7.48 -2.18 -1.03
CA ALA A 99 7.52 -0.96 -1.84
C ALA A 99 7.06 -1.21 -3.30
N ALA A 100 7.36 -2.39 -3.86
CA ALA A 100 6.93 -2.78 -5.18
C ALA A 100 5.41 -2.99 -5.26
N ASN A 101 4.82 -3.66 -4.26
CA ASN A 101 3.37 -3.90 -4.21
C ASN A 101 2.60 -2.60 -4.05
N ILE A 102 3.01 -1.71 -3.14
CA ILE A 102 2.30 -0.43 -2.96
C ILE A 102 2.37 0.45 -4.21
N LYS A 103 3.50 0.48 -4.92
CA LYS A 103 3.64 1.20 -6.20
C LYS A 103 2.83 0.59 -7.34
N THR A 104 2.61 -0.72 -7.31
CA THR A 104 1.86 -1.43 -8.34
C THR A 104 0.36 -1.28 -8.12
N PHE A 105 -0.11 -1.57 -6.91
CA PHE A 105 -1.53 -1.73 -6.65
C PHE A 105 -2.19 -0.44 -6.16
N CYS A 106 -1.54 0.31 -5.28
CA CYS A 106 -2.16 1.37 -4.48
C CYS A 106 -1.31 2.64 -4.46
N PHE A 107 -0.81 3.07 -5.62
CA PHE A 107 0.16 4.16 -5.71
C PHE A 107 -0.38 5.52 -5.30
N THR A 108 -1.69 5.77 -5.41
CA THR A 108 -2.30 7.03 -4.97
C THR A 108 -2.63 6.95 -3.48
N THR A 109 -3.27 5.86 -3.06
CA THR A 109 -3.62 5.61 -1.65
C THR A 109 -2.38 5.58 -0.75
N CYS A 110 -1.27 4.97 -1.20
CA CYS A 110 -0.01 4.83 -0.45
C CYS A 110 1.05 5.87 -0.84
N ALA A 111 0.66 7.01 -1.42
CA ALA A 111 1.61 8.00 -1.91
C ALA A 111 2.60 8.49 -0.82
N LYS A 112 2.15 8.53 0.44
CA LYS A 112 2.95 8.95 1.60
C LYS A 112 3.99 7.91 2.02
N GLU A 113 3.80 6.65 1.66
CA GLU A 113 4.74 5.55 1.92
C GLU A 113 5.73 5.40 0.78
N ILE A 114 5.29 5.71 -0.44
CA ILE A 114 6.12 5.71 -1.64
C ILE A 114 7.10 6.87 -1.61
N THR A 115 6.62 8.06 -1.22
CA THR A 115 7.44 9.26 -1.06
C THR A 115 7.19 9.83 0.33
N PRO A 116 7.88 9.31 1.36
CA PRO A 116 7.75 9.80 2.72
C PRO A 116 8.13 11.27 2.82
N VAL A 117 7.12 12.10 3.08
CA VAL A 117 7.32 13.53 3.38
C VAL A 117 7.41 13.78 4.87
N ASP A 118 6.80 12.91 5.68
CA ASP A 118 6.76 13.06 7.13
C ASP A 118 8.08 12.58 7.76
N GLY A 119 8.50 13.25 8.83
CA GLY A 119 9.61 12.76 9.67
C GLY A 119 9.22 11.47 10.39
N CYS A 120 7.99 11.44 10.91
CA CYS A 120 7.38 10.27 11.50
C CYS A 120 5.91 10.15 11.11
N ALA A 121 5.35 8.96 11.15
CA ALA A 121 3.92 8.72 10.97
C ALA A 121 3.48 7.52 11.79
N PHE A 122 2.18 7.35 11.98
CA PHE A 122 1.62 6.20 12.68
C PHE A 122 0.24 5.85 12.13
N TYR A 123 -0.14 4.59 12.31
CA TYR A 123 -1.41 4.02 11.86
C TYR A 123 -2.19 3.59 13.10
N VAL A 124 -3.41 4.09 13.25
CA VAL A 124 -4.29 3.79 14.39
C VAL A 124 -5.56 3.13 13.89
N ASP A 125 -5.88 1.98 14.47
CA ASP A 125 -7.21 1.40 14.34
C ASP A 125 -8.21 2.24 15.13
N THR A 126 -9.12 2.90 14.44
CA THR A 126 -10.23 3.66 15.02
C THR A 126 -11.53 2.96 14.67
N ALA A 127 -12.08 2.21 15.63
CA ALA A 127 -13.32 1.47 15.48
C ALA A 127 -13.37 0.53 14.25
N GLY A 128 -12.28 -0.20 14.00
CA GLY A 128 -12.16 -1.16 12.91
C GLY A 128 -11.72 -0.55 11.58
N LYS A 129 -11.31 0.72 11.57
CA LYS A 129 -10.76 1.43 10.41
C LYS A 129 -9.41 2.02 10.74
N VAL A 130 -8.40 1.68 9.94
CA VAL A 130 -7.07 2.23 10.12
C VAL A 130 -6.96 3.63 9.52
N VAL A 131 -6.49 4.57 10.33
CA VAL A 131 -6.20 5.94 9.93
C VAL A 131 -4.70 6.20 10.07
N ARG A 132 -4.09 6.74 9.01
CA ARG A 132 -2.69 7.19 9.02
C ARG A 132 -2.61 8.66 9.46
N THR A 133 -1.79 8.94 10.45
CA THR A 133 -1.46 10.30 10.86
C THR A 133 0.04 10.56 10.64
N GLY A 134 0.36 11.60 9.89
CA GLY A 134 1.73 12.08 9.70
C GLY A 134 2.08 13.16 10.70
N ALA A 135 3.30 13.13 11.22
CA ALA A 135 3.92 14.20 11.99
C ALA A 135 5.09 14.77 11.17
N ASN A 136 4.81 15.85 10.43
CA ASN A 136 5.84 16.63 9.76
C ASN A 136 6.61 17.43 10.82
N LYS A 137 7.84 17.01 11.12
CA LYS A 137 8.75 17.81 11.93
C LYS A 137 10.11 17.89 11.25
N THR A 138 10.51 19.12 10.96
CA THR A 138 11.79 19.49 10.36
C THR A 138 12.77 20.04 11.41
N ALA A 139 12.35 20.24 12.66
CA ALA A 139 13.17 20.82 13.71
C ALA A 139 13.71 19.76 14.68
N ALA A 140 14.99 19.88 15.04
CA ALA A 140 15.74 18.83 15.73
C ALA A 140 15.33 18.55 17.19
N ASN A 141 14.45 19.36 17.79
CA ASN A 141 14.14 19.29 19.22
C ASN A 141 12.68 19.63 19.54
N ASP A 142 11.75 19.30 18.64
CA ASP A 142 10.35 19.61 18.87
C ASP A 142 9.67 18.54 19.75
N ASP A 143 9.58 18.85 21.03
CA ASP A 143 8.90 18.07 22.09
C ASP A 143 7.37 18.15 22.04
N THR A 144 6.78 18.76 21.01
CA THR A 144 5.32 18.81 20.88
C THR A 144 4.77 17.40 20.71
N VAL A 145 3.95 17.00 21.67
CA VAL A 145 3.24 15.71 21.64
C VAL A 145 2.06 15.81 20.67
N VAL A 146 2.06 14.94 19.67
CA VAL A 146 0.93 14.77 18.75
C VAL A 146 -0.02 13.74 19.35
N PRO A 147 -1.31 14.06 19.55
CA PRO A 147 -2.28 13.09 20.04
C PRO A 147 -2.47 11.97 19.02
N THR A 148 -2.52 10.73 19.50
CA THR A 148 -2.68 9.55 18.63
C THR A 148 -4.14 9.17 18.43
N LEU A 149 -5.03 9.63 19.32
CA LEU A 149 -6.42 9.16 19.43
C LEU A 149 -6.55 7.65 19.72
N ALA A 150 -5.44 7.00 20.11
CA ALA A 150 -5.46 5.64 20.63
C ALA A 150 -6.19 5.63 21.99
N THR A 151 -6.96 4.58 22.22
CA THR A 151 -7.77 4.38 23.43
C THR A 151 -7.62 2.91 23.87
N ALA A 152 -8.38 2.48 24.88
CA ALA A 152 -8.44 1.05 25.21
C ALA A 152 -8.94 0.18 24.03
N THR A 153 -9.72 0.78 23.12
CA THR A 153 -10.30 0.10 21.96
C THR A 153 -9.51 0.39 20.69
N ASN A 154 -8.93 1.59 20.56
CA ASN A 154 -8.20 2.03 19.38
C ASN A 154 -6.69 1.80 19.58
N LYS A 155 -6.05 1.04 18.69
CA LYS A 155 -4.63 0.67 18.86
C LYS A 155 -3.75 1.27 17.77
N ILE A 156 -2.58 1.75 18.16
CA ILE A 156 -1.49 2.02 17.21
C ILE A 156 -0.99 0.67 16.68
N LEU A 157 -1.09 0.48 15.38
CA LEU A 157 -0.72 -0.77 14.70
C LEU A 157 0.68 -0.69 14.09
N TYR A 158 1.00 0.44 13.49
CA TYR A 158 2.27 0.67 12.79
C TYR A 158 2.78 2.08 13.09
N ALA A 159 4.09 2.22 13.07
CA ALA A 159 4.77 3.50 13.18
C ALA A 159 5.90 3.56 12.14
N TYR A 160 6.12 4.76 11.63
CA TYR A 160 7.18 5.10 10.70
C TYR A 160 8.04 6.17 11.33
N ALA A 161 9.35 6.01 11.22
CA ALA A 161 10.32 7.04 11.53
C ALA A 161 11.37 7.04 10.41
N LYS A 162 11.57 8.21 9.80
CA LYS A 162 12.61 8.45 8.81
C LYS A 162 13.99 8.20 9.44
N THR A 163 14.97 7.79 8.66
CA THR A 163 16.36 7.68 9.13
C THR A 163 16.82 8.99 9.79
N GLY A 164 17.36 8.89 11.01
CA GLY A 164 17.73 10.04 11.83
C GLY A 164 16.59 10.59 12.69
N CYS A 165 15.38 10.03 12.59
CA CYS A 165 14.26 10.37 13.47
C CYS A 165 14.00 9.31 14.54
N THR A 166 13.43 9.71 15.66
CA THR A 166 13.00 8.84 16.75
C THR A 166 11.56 9.17 17.14
N VAL A 167 10.74 8.15 17.31
CA VAL A 167 9.38 8.25 17.85
C VAL A 167 9.39 7.77 19.30
N ALA A 168 9.00 8.67 20.20
CA ALA A 168 8.73 8.32 21.60
C ALA A 168 7.22 8.31 21.84
N PHE A 169 6.76 7.36 22.64
CA PHE A 169 5.35 7.15 22.96
C PHE A 169 5.05 7.66 24.37
N TYR A 170 3.84 8.18 24.61
CA TYR A 170 3.46 8.76 25.90
C TYR A 170 2.07 8.29 26.32
N ALA A 171 1.89 8.06 27.62
CA ALA A 171 0.59 7.70 28.20
C ALA A 171 -0.42 8.88 28.17
N ALA A 172 0.06 10.12 28.03
CA ALA A 172 -0.75 11.33 27.97
C ALA A 172 -0.38 12.18 26.75
N ALA A 173 -1.36 12.88 26.19
CA ALA A 173 -1.18 13.83 25.08
C ALA A 173 -0.98 15.27 25.60
N THR A 174 -0.01 15.48 26.48
CA THR A 174 0.29 16.81 27.04
C THR A 174 1.54 17.39 26.40
N SER A 175 1.52 18.69 26.07
CA SER A 175 2.68 19.41 25.55
C SER A 175 3.11 20.50 26.55
N PRO A 176 4.39 20.58 26.95
CA PRO A 176 5.49 19.68 26.59
C PRO A 176 5.32 18.28 27.19
N ALA A 177 5.98 17.29 26.60
CA ALA A 177 5.88 15.90 27.05
C ALA A 177 6.45 15.74 28.48
N THR A 178 5.71 15.12 29.38
CA THR A 178 6.17 14.84 30.75
C THR A 178 6.85 13.47 30.81
N PRO A 179 8.14 13.36 31.19
CA PRO A 179 8.84 12.08 31.27
C PRO A 179 8.34 11.15 32.40
N PRO A 180 8.61 9.83 32.32
CA PRO A 180 9.27 9.12 31.21
C PRO A 180 8.28 8.66 30.13
N GLY A 181 8.74 8.62 28.87
CA GLY A 181 8.00 7.99 27.76
C GLY A 181 7.84 6.47 27.94
N LEU A 182 6.96 5.88 27.15
CA LEU A 182 6.73 4.44 27.08
C LEU A 182 7.83 3.79 26.24
N ALA A 183 8.80 3.18 26.91
CA ALA A 183 9.90 2.48 26.27
C ALA A 183 9.46 1.21 25.52
N PRO A 184 10.21 0.76 24.49
CA PRO A 184 11.37 1.44 23.90
C PRO A 184 10.98 2.45 22.82
N ASP A 185 11.72 3.55 22.68
CA ASP A 185 11.52 4.46 21.55
C ASP A 185 11.77 3.73 20.21
N LEU A 186 11.03 4.12 19.18
CA LEU A 186 11.25 3.63 17.82
C LEU A 186 12.29 4.51 17.13
N VAL A 187 13.49 3.97 16.92
CA VAL A 187 14.53 4.63 16.13
C VAL A 187 14.28 4.38 14.64
N GLY A 188 14.27 5.45 13.86
CA GLY A 188 13.93 5.45 12.45
C GLY A 188 14.98 4.79 11.58
N ALA A 189 14.55 3.75 10.87
CA ALA A 189 15.30 3.09 9.81
C ALA A 189 14.83 3.50 8.41
N GLY A 190 13.87 4.44 8.30
CA GLY A 190 13.24 4.79 7.04
C GLY A 190 12.23 3.74 6.55
N THR A 191 11.81 2.82 7.42
CA THR A 191 10.84 1.77 7.15
C THR A 191 9.69 1.80 8.16
N ILE A 192 8.56 1.25 7.77
CA ILE A 192 7.38 1.12 8.63
C ILE A 192 7.59 -0.10 9.54
N THR A 193 7.34 0.08 10.82
CA THR A 193 7.50 -0.95 11.85
C THR A 193 6.15 -1.24 12.50
N LYS A 194 5.85 -2.52 12.71
CA LYS A 194 4.65 -2.94 13.45
C LYS A 194 4.86 -2.69 14.95
N VAL A 195 3.91 -2.02 15.59
CA VAL A 195 3.94 -1.76 17.04
C VAL A 195 3.38 -2.98 17.77
N THR A 196 4.22 -3.71 18.49
CA THR A 196 3.85 -4.94 19.20
C THR A 196 3.82 -4.79 20.71
N VAL A 197 4.43 -3.74 21.26
CA VAL A 197 4.45 -3.47 22.70
C VAL A 197 3.09 -2.91 23.12
N ALA A 198 2.38 -3.63 23.99
CA ALA A 198 1.02 -3.29 24.39
C ALA A 198 0.87 -1.85 24.93
N ALA A 199 1.82 -1.38 25.72
CA ALA A 199 1.81 -0.01 26.24
C ALA A 199 1.86 1.04 25.12
N GLN A 200 2.64 0.80 24.06
CA GLN A 200 2.75 1.70 22.92
C GLN A 200 1.50 1.69 22.06
N GLN A 201 0.85 0.52 21.92
CA GLN A 201 -0.41 0.41 21.17
C GLN A 201 -1.50 1.31 21.74
N THR A 202 -1.47 1.60 23.04
CA THR A 202 -2.43 2.47 23.73
C THR A 202 -1.86 3.85 24.08
N ALA A 203 -0.72 4.25 23.51
CA ALA A 203 -0.10 5.53 23.81
C ALA A 203 -1.01 6.67 23.37
N ALA A 204 -1.38 7.59 24.27
CA ALA A 204 -2.25 8.73 23.97
C ALA A 204 -1.57 9.82 23.13
N GLY A 205 -0.23 9.87 23.17
CA GLY A 205 0.56 10.85 22.44
C GLY A 205 1.88 10.28 21.94
N ILE A 206 2.44 10.91 20.90
CA ILE A 206 3.80 10.63 20.43
C ILE A 206 4.58 11.93 20.21
N THR A 207 5.91 11.86 20.31
CA THR A 207 6.80 12.89 19.74
C THR A 207 7.57 12.32 18.58
N CYS A 208 7.93 13.17 17.63
CA CYS A 208 8.84 12.85 16.54
C CYS A 208 10.03 13.82 16.60
N LYS A 209 11.24 13.30 16.85
CA LYS A 209 12.47 14.09 16.89
C LYS A 209 13.39 13.65 15.77
N CYS A 210 13.95 14.56 14.99
CA CYS A 210 14.83 14.23 13.88
C CYS A 210 16.17 14.96 14.02
N THR A 211 17.29 14.24 14.04
CA THR A 211 18.61 14.87 13.93
C THR A 211 18.74 15.50 12.54
N ALA A 212 19.09 16.80 12.50
CA ALA A 212 19.36 17.54 11.27
C ALA A 212 20.62 17.03 10.55
#